data_AF-A0A8B3CMF8-F1
#
_entry.id   AF-A0A8B3CMF8-F1
#
_cell.length_a   1.000
_cell.length_b   1.000
_cell.length_c   1.000
_cell.angle_alpha   90.00
_cell.angle_beta   90.00
_cell.angle_gamma   90.00
#
_symmetry.space_group_name_H-M   'P 1'
#
loop_
_entity.id
_entity.type
_entity.pdbx_description
1 polymer ?
#
loop_
_entity_poly.entity_id
_entity_poly.type
_entity_poly.pdbx_seq_one_letter_code
_entity_poly.pdbx_strand_id
1 'polypeptide(L)'
;MIQDAINRLKERLKSKHVTKSNGLTGEEAPDIQTLASQVTTLLDSGTVVPETDKVKEWAIAQGISEGEAASFADDVIDAYFDDNDGNEIAKSELVDSEKKSKEGEAEEGGESEKDDEKEVNDKKKKKREEESEKEKEVEKARLEFISEIQNALEVLKSGQETLATAIEHLLDTAEDNSQLSKEVQTLKSEIGALANRPATEKTPVTSKVQNTNDPTKGGGQITGKDRDHIGNLIIKGIEAGRCQLEDIAFFESTWKLSDRAQAFINEYKEVQK
;
A
#
# COMPACT_ATOMS: atom_id res chain seq x y z
N MET A 1 -3.83 24.61 -3.86
CA MET A 1 -3.18 23.45 -3.21
C MET A 1 -4.07 22.21 -3.32
N ILE A 2 -4.96 21.87 -2.38
CA ILE A 2 -5.78 20.64 -2.51
C ILE A 2 -6.62 20.58 -3.79
N GLN A 3 -7.24 21.69 -4.20
CA GLN A 3 -7.97 21.75 -5.47
C GLN A 3 -7.06 21.46 -6.68
N ASP A 4 -5.78 21.88 -6.64
CA ASP A 4 -4.80 21.61 -7.69
C ASP A 4 -4.31 20.16 -7.67
N ALA A 5 -4.11 19.57 -6.48
CA ALA A 5 -3.76 18.16 -6.34
C ALA A 5 -4.89 17.25 -6.87
N ILE A 6 -6.14 17.53 -6.50
CA ILE A 6 -7.33 16.85 -7.02
C ILE A 6 -7.47 17.04 -8.54
N ASN A 7 -7.19 18.25 -9.06
CA ASN A 7 -7.25 18.51 -10.50
C ASN A 7 -6.14 17.79 -11.27
N ARG A 8 -4.89 17.78 -10.77
CA ARG A 8 -3.78 16.99 -11.33
C ARG A 8 -4.10 15.50 -11.35
N LEU A 9 -4.64 14.96 -10.26
CA LEU A 9 -5.01 13.56 -10.17
C LEU A 9 -6.12 13.21 -11.19
N LYS A 10 -7.15 14.05 -11.30
CA LYS A 10 -8.22 13.92 -12.31
C LYS A 10 -7.70 14.04 -13.75
N GLU A 11 -6.72 14.89 -14.00
CA GLU A 11 -6.13 15.08 -15.33
C GLU A 11 -5.21 13.91 -15.71
N ARG A 12 -4.44 13.35 -14.75
CA ARG A 12 -3.70 12.09 -14.93
C ARG A 12 -4.63 10.89 -15.17
N LEU A 13 -5.74 10.76 -14.43
CA LEU A 13 -6.74 9.71 -14.67
C LEU A 13 -7.45 9.82 -16.03
N LYS A 14 -7.65 11.03 -16.56
CA LYS A 14 -8.25 11.24 -17.89
C LYS A 14 -7.27 10.99 -19.03
N SER A 15 -5.98 11.23 -18.82
CA SER A 15 -4.94 11.09 -19.85
C SER A 15 -4.29 9.71 -19.90
N LYS A 16 -4.25 8.98 -18.77
CA LYS A 16 -3.80 7.59 -18.71
C LYS A 16 -5.00 6.66 -18.48
N HIS A 17 -5.32 5.84 -19.47
CA HIS A 17 -6.22 4.71 -19.30
C HIS A 17 -5.59 3.72 -18.32
N VAL A 18 -6.00 3.80 -17.04
CA VAL A 18 -5.61 2.83 -16.02
C VAL A 18 -6.20 1.48 -16.45
N THR A 19 -5.37 0.64 -17.07
CA THR A 19 -5.68 -0.78 -17.22
C THR A 19 -5.81 -1.33 -15.82
N LYS A 20 -7.05 -1.67 -15.42
CA LYS A 20 -7.32 -2.48 -14.22
C LYS A 20 -6.32 -3.63 -14.20
N SER A 21 -5.74 -3.91 -13.04
CA SER A 21 -4.73 -4.96 -12.87
C SER A 21 -5.31 -6.31 -13.31
N ASN A 22 -5.04 -6.69 -14.55
CA ASN A 22 -5.40 -7.98 -15.10
C ASN A 22 -4.38 -9.01 -14.57
N GLY A 23 -4.47 -9.24 -13.25
CA GLY A 23 -3.42 -9.80 -12.39
C GLY A 23 -3.92 -10.92 -11.48
N LEU A 24 -4.94 -11.66 -11.92
CA LEU A 24 -5.34 -12.96 -11.36
C LEU A 24 -5.51 -13.98 -12.49
N THR A 25 -4.42 -14.21 -13.22
CA THR A 25 -4.23 -15.47 -13.98
C THR A 25 -3.45 -16.44 -13.10
N GLY A 26 -4.15 -17.05 -12.16
CA GLY A 26 -3.64 -18.07 -11.23
C GLY A 26 -4.83 -18.84 -10.65
N GLU A 27 -4.68 -20.15 -10.47
CA GLU A 27 -5.78 -21.09 -10.18
C GLU A 27 -6.23 -21.05 -8.71
N GLU A 28 -6.82 -19.94 -8.28
CA GLU A 28 -7.57 -19.87 -7.03
C GLU A 28 -8.92 -19.18 -7.32
N ALA A 29 -10.02 -19.93 -7.18
CA ALA A 29 -11.35 -19.36 -7.31
C ALA A 29 -11.56 -18.36 -6.16
N PRO A 30 -12.19 -17.19 -6.40
CA PRO A 30 -12.48 -16.24 -5.33
C PRO A 30 -13.33 -16.92 -4.26
N ASP A 31 -12.88 -16.88 -3.00
CA ASP A 31 -13.61 -17.46 -1.88
C ASP A 31 -14.85 -16.59 -1.57
N ILE A 32 -15.96 -17.00 -2.19
CA ILE A 32 -17.27 -16.35 -2.12
C ILE A 32 -17.71 -16.12 -0.67
N GLN A 33 -17.36 -17.02 0.27
CA GLN A 33 -17.77 -16.91 1.67
C GLN A 33 -17.00 -15.80 2.40
N THR A 34 -15.71 -15.63 2.10
CA THR A 34 -14.93 -14.49 2.63
C THR A 34 -15.39 -13.17 2.04
N LEU A 35 -15.73 -13.15 0.74
CA LEU A 35 -16.23 -11.97 0.04
C LEU A 35 -17.60 -11.54 0.58
N ALA A 36 -18.52 -12.48 0.84
CA ALA A 36 -19.81 -12.17 1.48
C ALA A 36 -19.62 -11.51 2.84
N SER A 37 -18.78 -12.11 3.70
CA SER A 37 -18.45 -11.56 5.03
C SER A 37 -17.86 -10.15 4.97
N GLN A 38 -17.04 -9.88 3.94
CA GLN A 38 -16.44 -8.58 3.71
C GLN A 38 -17.47 -7.56 3.19
N VAL A 39 -18.41 -7.93 2.32
CA VAL A 39 -19.51 -7.06 1.89
C VAL A 39 -20.38 -6.68 3.07
N THR A 40 -20.85 -7.65 3.87
CA THR A 40 -21.69 -7.40 5.04
C THR A 40 -21.04 -6.38 5.99
N THR A 41 -19.74 -6.53 6.27
CA THR A 41 -18.97 -5.57 7.08
C THR A 41 -18.93 -4.16 6.46
N LEU A 42 -18.93 -4.05 5.13
CA LEU A 42 -18.94 -2.77 4.40
C LEU A 42 -20.34 -2.15 4.27
N LEU A 43 -21.40 -2.96 4.33
CA LEU A 43 -22.79 -2.52 4.44
C LEU A 43 -23.05 -1.98 5.86
N ASP A 44 -22.64 -2.72 6.90
CA ASP A 44 -22.70 -2.32 8.31
C ASP A 44 -21.96 -0.99 8.57
N SER A 45 -20.79 -0.81 7.95
CA SER A 45 -20.02 0.43 8.07
C SER A 45 -20.52 1.58 7.18
N GLY A 46 -21.59 1.37 6.40
CA GLY A 46 -22.15 2.35 5.46
C GLY A 46 -21.19 2.75 4.33
N THR A 47 -20.16 1.95 4.07
CA THR A 47 -19.15 2.20 3.04
C THR A 47 -19.61 1.74 1.65
N VAL A 48 -20.43 0.69 1.61
CA VAL A 48 -21.16 0.23 0.42
C VAL A 48 -22.66 0.46 0.68
N VAL A 49 -23.38 0.94 -0.32
CA VAL A 49 -24.85 1.09 -0.25
C VAL A 49 -25.47 -0.29 -0.47
N PRO A 50 -26.50 -0.70 0.30
CA PRO A 50 -27.21 -1.96 0.11
C PRO A 50 -28.14 -1.92 -1.13
N GLU A 51 -27.52 -1.72 -2.29
CA GLU A 51 -28.11 -1.81 -3.62
C GLU A 51 -27.44 -2.96 -4.36
N THR A 52 -28.22 -3.85 -4.98
CA THR A 52 -27.69 -5.01 -5.73
C THR A 52 -26.69 -4.60 -6.81
N ASP A 53 -26.94 -3.48 -7.52
CA ASP A 53 -26.00 -2.91 -8.49
C ASP A 53 -24.66 -2.49 -7.85
N LYS A 54 -24.65 -1.98 -6.61
CA LYS A 54 -23.43 -1.55 -5.91
C LYS A 54 -22.64 -2.74 -5.36
N VAL A 55 -23.32 -3.75 -4.82
CA VAL A 55 -22.69 -5.01 -4.41
C VAL A 55 -22.15 -5.77 -5.63
N LYS A 56 -22.86 -5.75 -6.77
CA LYS A 56 -22.39 -6.32 -8.04
C LYS A 56 -21.16 -5.61 -8.60
N GLU A 57 -21.16 -4.27 -8.62
CA GLU A 57 -19.98 -3.47 -9.02
C GLU A 57 -18.75 -3.80 -8.14
N TRP A 58 -18.97 -3.98 -6.83
CA TRP A 58 -17.94 -4.40 -5.88
C TRP A 58 -17.47 -5.84 -6.13
N ALA A 59 -18.38 -6.78 -6.34
CA ALA A 59 -18.09 -8.21 -6.59
C ALA A 59 -17.23 -8.40 -7.86
N ILE A 60 -17.57 -7.67 -8.93
CA ILE A 60 -16.78 -7.63 -10.17
C ILE A 60 -15.39 -7.01 -9.93
N ALA A 61 -15.26 -6.05 -9.00
CA ALA A 61 -13.96 -5.48 -8.63
C ALA A 61 -13.09 -6.46 -7.80
N GLN A 62 -13.69 -7.41 -7.08
CA GLN A 62 -12.99 -8.49 -6.37
C GLN A 62 -12.70 -9.73 -7.25
N GLY A 63 -13.08 -9.70 -8.53
CA GLY A 63 -12.78 -10.77 -9.49
C GLY A 63 -13.86 -11.84 -9.66
N ILE A 64 -15.05 -11.66 -9.07
CA ILE A 64 -16.22 -12.50 -9.41
C ILE A 64 -16.64 -12.19 -10.85
N SER A 65 -16.98 -13.21 -11.65
CA SER A 65 -17.40 -13.01 -13.04
C SER A 65 -18.75 -12.26 -13.11
N GLU A 66 -19.00 -11.51 -14.19
CA GLU A 66 -20.22 -10.68 -14.29
C GLU A 66 -21.53 -11.49 -14.20
N GLY A 67 -21.51 -12.77 -14.57
CA GLY A 67 -22.65 -13.69 -14.43
C GLY A 67 -22.87 -14.17 -13.00
N GLU A 68 -21.80 -14.45 -12.25
CA GLU A 68 -21.85 -14.89 -10.85
C GLU A 68 -22.07 -13.71 -9.89
N ALA A 69 -21.56 -12.52 -10.24
CA ALA A 69 -21.64 -11.31 -9.43
C ALA A 69 -23.08 -10.77 -9.27
N ALA A 70 -23.98 -11.10 -10.21
CA ALA A 70 -25.40 -10.80 -10.06
C ALA A 70 -26.03 -11.68 -8.97
N SER A 71 -25.89 -13.01 -9.08
CA SER A 71 -26.41 -13.96 -8.08
C SER A 71 -25.81 -13.71 -6.69
N PHE A 72 -24.49 -13.47 -6.61
CA PHE A 72 -23.82 -13.12 -5.35
C PHE A 72 -24.35 -11.82 -4.73
N ALA A 73 -24.65 -10.80 -5.54
CA ALA A 73 -25.18 -9.55 -5.04
C ALA A 73 -26.62 -9.71 -4.51
N ASP A 74 -27.45 -10.49 -5.20
CA ASP A 74 -28.79 -10.84 -4.74
C ASP A 74 -28.69 -11.69 -3.46
N ASP A 75 -27.91 -12.77 -3.43
CA ASP A 75 -27.71 -13.66 -2.26
C ASP A 75 -27.23 -12.90 -1.00
N VAL A 76 -26.32 -11.92 -1.15
CA VAL A 76 -25.79 -11.13 -0.03
C VAL A 76 -26.76 -10.05 0.44
N ILE A 77 -27.50 -9.41 -0.48
CA ILE A 77 -28.53 -8.42 -0.12
C ILE A 77 -29.72 -9.12 0.55
N ASP A 78 -30.16 -10.26 0.01
CA ASP A 78 -31.20 -11.08 0.61
C ASP A 78 -30.74 -11.55 2.00
N ALA A 79 -29.57 -12.17 2.16
CA ALA A 79 -29.07 -12.59 3.48
C ALA A 79 -28.94 -11.42 4.49
N TYR A 80 -28.53 -10.23 4.04
CA TYR A 80 -28.40 -9.04 4.89
C TYR A 80 -29.75 -8.48 5.39
N PHE A 81 -30.84 -8.69 4.65
CA PHE A 81 -32.17 -8.22 5.03
C PHE A 81 -33.12 -9.33 5.55
N ASP A 82 -32.89 -10.60 5.20
CA ASP A 82 -33.70 -11.77 5.61
C ASP A 82 -33.39 -12.19 7.07
N ASP A 83 -32.15 -12.00 7.55
CA ASP A 83 -31.79 -12.18 8.97
C ASP A 83 -32.48 -11.17 9.91
N ASN A 84 -33.13 -10.12 9.38
CA ASN A 84 -33.77 -9.07 10.17
C ASN A 84 -35.23 -9.39 10.58
N ASP A 85 -35.84 -10.49 10.12
CA ASP A 85 -37.18 -10.91 10.54
C ASP A 85 -37.19 -11.75 11.85
N GLY A 86 -36.03 -11.96 12.49
CA GLY A 86 -35.88 -12.90 13.61
C GLY A 86 -35.08 -12.47 14.85
N ASN A 87 -34.31 -11.37 14.83
CA ASN A 87 -33.38 -11.08 15.93
C ASN A 87 -33.38 -9.60 16.34
N GLU A 88 -34.18 -9.24 17.35
CA GLU A 88 -34.10 -7.94 18.03
C GLU A 88 -32.74 -7.80 18.74
N ILE A 89 -31.74 -7.24 18.03
CA ILE A 89 -30.52 -6.75 18.68
C ILE A 89 -30.91 -5.61 19.59
N ALA A 90 -30.88 -5.87 20.90
CA ALA A 90 -31.34 -4.97 21.94
C ALA A 90 -30.71 -3.58 21.79
N LYS A 91 -31.53 -2.60 21.40
CA LYS A 91 -31.24 -1.18 21.63
C LYS A 91 -31.05 -0.99 23.13
N SER A 92 -29.81 -0.80 23.55
CA SER A 92 -29.46 -0.43 24.91
C SER A 92 -29.99 0.97 25.23
N GLU A 93 -31.25 1.01 25.64
CA GLU A 93 -31.68 1.64 26.88
C GLU A 93 -31.02 3.00 27.19
N LEU A 94 -31.63 4.07 26.65
CA LEU A 94 -31.50 5.41 27.22
C LEU A 94 -32.91 5.87 27.59
N VAL A 95 -33.23 5.65 28.87
CA VAL A 95 -34.60 5.67 29.41
C VAL A 95 -35.17 7.08 29.42
N ASP A 96 -36.31 7.20 28.74
CA ASP A 96 -37.22 8.33 28.82
C ASP A 96 -37.68 8.52 30.28
N SER A 97 -37.56 9.75 30.80
CA SER A 97 -37.99 10.08 32.17
C SER A 97 -39.02 11.20 32.15
N GLU A 98 -40.23 10.84 31.71
CA GLU A 98 -41.45 11.55 32.08
C GLU A 98 -41.45 11.85 33.59
N LYS A 99 -41.64 13.11 33.97
CA LYS A 99 -42.03 13.46 35.34
C LYS A 99 -43.27 14.35 35.35
N LYS A 100 -44.42 13.67 35.37
CA LYS A 100 -45.75 14.26 35.48
C LYS A 100 -46.21 14.27 36.95
N SER A 101 -46.45 15.47 37.49
CA SER A 101 -47.18 15.73 38.74
C SER A 101 -47.78 17.14 38.64
N LYS A 102 -49.11 17.34 38.63
CA LYS A 102 -50.02 17.44 39.81
C LYS A 102 -49.47 18.42 40.87
N GLU A 103 -50.17 19.42 41.41
CA GLU A 103 -51.54 20.01 41.30
C GLU A 103 -51.44 21.50 41.74
N GLY A 104 -52.41 22.42 41.60
CA GLY A 104 -53.83 22.39 41.15
C GLY A 104 -54.40 23.83 41.09
N GLU A 105 -55.73 24.02 41.19
CA GLU A 105 -56.39 25.35 41.30
C GLU A 105 -56.91 25.62 42.73
N ALA A 106 -56.84 26.87 43.23
CA ALA A 106 -57.93 27.61 43.91
C ALA A 106 -57.47 28.79 44.82
N GLU A 107 -58.07 29.96 44.54
CA GLU A 107 -58.51 31.08 45.40
C GLU A 107 -57.65 31.84 46.45
N GLU A 108 -57.83 33.18 46.34
CA GLU A 108 -57.76 34.34 47.24
C GLU A 108 -57.40 34.24 48.75
N GLY A 109 -56.73 35.30 49.24
CA GLY A 109 -56.91 35.77 50.63
C GLY A 109 -55.81 36.62 51.28
N GLY A 110 -55.94 37.97 51.23
CA GLY A 110 -55.65 38.85 52.39
C GLY A 110 -54.22 39.30 52.77
N GLU A 111 -53.92 40.57 52.45
CA GLU A 111 -53.21 41.57 53.29
C GLU A 111 -51.81 41.28 53.90
N SER A 112 -50.74 41.81 53.27
CA SER A 112 -49.54 42.34 53.97
C SER A 112 -48.67 43.28 53.10
N GLU A 113 -49.24 44.39 52.61
CA GLU A 113 -48.48 45.35 51.80
C GLU A 113 -47.46 46.17 52.63
N LYS A 114 -46.17 45.73 52.68
CA LYS A 114 -44.98 46.60 52.52
C LYS A 114 -43.59 45.95 52.61
N ASP A 115 -43.43 44.74 53.15
CA ASP A 115 -42.10 44.12 53.26
C ASP A 115 -41.72 43.22 52.04
N ASP A 116 -42.71 42.73 51.27
CA ASP A 116 -42.47 41.80 50.16
C ASP A 116 -41.76 42.41 48.93
N GLU A 117 -41.95 43.71 48.65
CA GLU A 117 -41.41 44.32 47.41
C GLU A 117 -39.88 44.20 47.30
N LYS A 118 -39.18 44.24 48.44
CA LYS A 118 -37.72 44.20 48.46
C LYS A 118 -37.19 42.79 48.20
N GLU A 119 -37.80 41.78 48.82
CA GLU A 119 -37.39 40.38 48.67
C GLU A 119 -37.74 39.82 47.28
N VAL A 120 -38.89 40.23 46.72
CA VAL A 120 -39.28 39.90 45.35
C VAL A 120 -38.30 40.52 44.33
N ASN A 121 -37.86 41.76 44.54
CA ASN A 121 -36.95 42.43 43.60
C ASN A 121 -35.54 41.84 43.63
N ASP A 122 -35.00 41.48 44.81
CA ASP A 122 -33.71 40.78 44.91
C ASP A 122 -33.76 39.36 44.32
N LYS A 123 -34.84 38.59 44.56
CA LYS A 123 -35.06 37.29 43.90
C LYS A 123 -35.12 37.43 42.36
N LYS A 124 -35.80 38.47 41.86
CA LYS A 124 -35.93 38.75 40.43
C LYS A 124 -34.62 39.19 39.79
N LYS A 125 -33.79 39.96 40.51
CA LYS A 125 -32.44 40.36 40.07
C LYS A 125 -31.49 39.16 40.00
N LYS A 126 -31.45 38.35 41.07
CA LYS A 126 -30.60 37.14 41.14
C LYS A 126 -30.94 36.12 40.04
N LYS A 127 -32.23 35.90 39.77
CA LYS A 127 -32.67 35.02 38.67
C LYS A 127 -32.20 35.52 37.28
N ARG A 128 -32.12 36.83 37.09
CA ARG A 128 -31.66 37.48 35.85
C ARG A 128 -30.13 37.39 35.67
N GLU A 129 -29.39 37.45 36.78
CA GLU A 129 -27.94 37.23 36.79
C GLU A 129 -27.63 35.75 36.47
N GLU A 130 -28.35 34.79 37.07
CA GLU A 130 -28.23 33.35 36.74
C GLU A 130 -28.61 33.02 35.28
N GLU A 131 -29.63 33.68 34.70
CA GLU A 131 -29.93 33.53 33.26
C GLU A 131 -28.79 34.08 32.39
N SER A 132 -28.22 35.24 32.74
CA SER A 132 -27.10 35.85 32.00
C SER A 132 -25.81 35.02 32.06
N GLU A 133 -25.54 34.33 33.18
CA GLU A 133 -24.40 33.41 33.27
C GLU A 133 -24.62 32.15 32.43
N LYS A 134 -25.83 31.58 32.45
CA LYS A 134 -26.19 30.42 31.60
C LYS A 134 -26.13 30.74 30.11
N GLU A 135 -26.57 31.92 29.68
CA GLU A 135 -26.41 32.36 28.28
C GLU A 135 -24.93 32.42 27.87
N LYS A 136 -24.04 32.94 28.74
CA LYS A 136 -22.60 33.01 28.48
C LYS A 136 -21.94 31.62 28.44
N GLU A 137 -22.36 30.69 29.30
CA GLU A 137 -21.88 29.30 29.23
C GLU A 137 -22.34 28.62 27.94
N VAL A 138 -23.60 28.81 27.52
CA VAL A 138 -24.13 28.28 26.25
C VAL A 138 -23.41 28.90 25.05
N GLU A 139 -23.10 30.19 25.07
CA GLU A 139 -22.35 30.87 24.01
C GLU A 139 -20.89 30.39 23.95
N LYS A 140 -20.24 30.20 25.12
CA LYS A 140 -18.90 29.61 25.21
C LYS A 140 -18.86 28.17 24.69
N ALA A 141 -19.82 27.33 25.08
CA ALA A 141 -19.92 25.95 24.59
C ALA A 141 -20.15 25.89 23.06
N ARG A 142 -20.94 26.83 22.51
CA ARG A 142 -21.10 26.97 21.05
C ARG A 142 -19.80 27.36 20.35
N LEU A 143 -19.01 28.27 20.92
CA LEU A 143 -17.71 28.66 20.36
C LEU A 143 -16.69 27.51 20.42
N GLU A 144 -16.64 26.77 21.53
CA GLU A 144 -15.79 25.58 21.68
C GLU A 144 -16.17 24.51 20.64
N PHE A 145 -17.46 24.20 20.48
CA PHE A 145 -17.95 23.27 19.46
C PHE A 145 -17.60 23.70 18.01
N ILE A 146 -17.72 24.99 17.69
CA ILE A 146 -17.31 25.51 16.37
C ILE A 146 -15.79 25.37 16.17
N SER A 147 -15.00 25.60 17.22
CA SER A 147 -13.54 25.42 17.17
C SER A 147 -13.14 23.96 16.98
N GLU A 148 -13.85 23.02 17.61
CA GLU A 148 -13.64 21.57 17.42
C GLU A 148 -13.94 21.15 15.97
N ILE A 149 -15.05 21.63 15.39
CA ILE A 149 -15.38 21.39 13.98
C ILE A 149 -14.30 21.94 13.05
N GLN A 150 -13.79 23.15 13.29
CA GLN A 150 -12.72 23.74 12.48
C GLN A 150 -11.43 22.91 12.55
N ASN A 151 -11.04 22.49 13.74
CA ASN A 151 -9.85 21.66 13.95
C ASN A 151 -10.00 20.27 13.28
N ALA A 152 -11.15 19.61 13.45
CA ALA A 152 -11.45 18.35 12.79
C ALA A 152 -11.43 18.47 11.25
N LEU A 153 -11.93 19.59 10.71
CA LEU A 153 -11.93 19.86 9.28
C LEU A 153 -10.52 20.19 8.75
N GLU A 154 -9.67 20.83 9.54
CA GLU A 154 -8.25 21.04 9.21
C GLU A 154 -7.45 19.73 9.22
N VAL A 155 -7.67 18.87 10.21
CA VAL A 155 -7.10 17.50 10.25
C VAL A 155 -7.56 16.70 9.02
N LEU A 156 -8.86 16.67 8.73
CA LEU A 156 -9.39 15.97 7.54
C LEU A 156 -8.77 16.50 6.23
N LYS A 157 -8.62 17.82 6.13
CA LYS A 157 -8.00 18.49 4.98
C LYS A 157 -6.52 18.09 4.80
N SER A 158 -5.74 18.03 5.87
CA SER A 158 -4.35 17.53 5.84
C SER A 158 -4.26 16.03 5.52
N GLY A 159 -5.23 15.22 6.00
CA GLY A 159 -5.35 13.81 5.67
C GLY A 159 -5.65 13.58 4.19
N GLN A 160 -6.52 14.38 3.59
CA GLN A 160 -6.81 14.34 2.15
C GLN A 160 -5.58 14.69 1.29
N GLU A 161 -4.76 15.65 1.72
CA GLU A 161 -3.50 15.99 1.03
C GLU A 161 -2.50 14.84 1.12
N THR A 162 -2.34 14.26 2.32
CA THR A 162 -1.47 13.08 2.54
C THR A 162 -1.91 11.88 1.71
N LEU A 163 -3.22 11.63 1.63
CA LEU A 163 -3.81 10.56 0.82
C LEU A 163 -3.60 10.81 -0.68
N ALA A 164 -3.72 12.05 -1.15
CA ALA A 164 -3.42 12.39 -2.54
C ALA A 164 -1.96 12.12 -2.91
N THR A 165 -1.00 12.50 -2.04
CA THR A 165 0.42 12.19 -2.23
C THR A 165 0.70 10.68 -2.19
N ALA A 166 0.03 9.92 -1.32
CA ALA A 166 0.15 8.47 -1.29
C ALA A 166 -0.37 7.81 -2.58
N ILE A 167 -1.47 8.31 -3.16
CA ILE A 167 -1.97 7.84 -4.46
C ILE A 167 -0.98 8.19 -5.59
N GLU A 168 -0.42 9.41 -5.62
CA GLU A 168 0.61 9.76 -6.63
C GLU A 168 1.81 8.81 -6.55
N HIS A 169 2.32 8.52 -5.35
CA HIS A 169 3.40 7.55 -5.15
C HIS A 169 3.04 6.13 -5.62
N LEU A 170 1.83 5.64 -5.33
CA LEU A 170 1.36 4.33 -5.81
C LEU A 170 1.23 4.26 -7.34
N LEU A 171 0.77 5.36 -7.97
CA LEU A 171 0.68 5.45 -9.43
C LEU A 171 2.06 5.45 -10.10
N ASP A 172 3.03 6.20 -9.55
CA ASP A 172 4.40 6.22 -10.07
C ASP A 172 5.06 4.83 -9.86
N THR A 173 4.88 4.18 -8.70
CA THR A 173 5.37 2.80 -8.44
C THR A 173 4.74 1.76 -9.39
N ALA A 174 3.48 1.92 -9.76
CA ALA A 174 2.80 1.04 -10.72
C ALA A 174 3.33 1.25 -12.16
N GLU A 175 3.74 2.47 -12.51
CA GLU A 175 4.38 2.78 -13.79
C GLU A 175 5.77 2.16 -13.89
N ASP A 176 6.59 2.26 -12.83
CA ASP A 176 7.90 1.60 -12.74
C ASP A 176 7.78 0.08 -12.87
N ASN A 177 6.83 -0.55 -12.18
CA ASN A 177 6.57 -1.99 -12.29
C ASN A 177 6.12 -2.40 -13.72
N SER A 178 5.34 -1.55 -14.39
CA SER A 178 4.93 -1.76 -15.79
C SER A 178 6.11 -1.65 -16.76
N GLN A 179 7.04 -0.72 -16.52
CA GLN A 179 8.27 -0.64 -17.30
C GLN A 179 9.19 -1.84 -17.05
N LEU A 180 9.43 -2.21 -15.78
CA LEU A 180 10.24 -3.36 -15.42
C LEU A 180 9.71 -4.67 -16.03
N SER A 181 8.38 -4.85 -16.06
CA SER A 181 7.75 -6.01 -16.71
C SER A 181 8.05 -6.07 -18.21
N LYS A 182 8.04 -4.93 -18.91
CA LYS A 182 8.44 -4.84 -20.33
C LYS A 182 9.92 -5.17 -20.52
N GLU A 183 10.80 -4.64 -19.66
CA GLU A 183 12.25 -4.90 -19.71
C GLU A 183 12.57 -6.39 -19.44
N VAL A 184 11.86 -7.02 -18.50
CA VAL A 184 11.93 -8.48 -18.28
C VAL A 184 11.45 -9.25 -19.51
N GLN A 185 10.39 -8.78 -20.19
CA GLN A 185 9.90 -9.42 -21.42
C GLN A 185 10.87 -9.24 -22.60
N THR A 186 11.50 -8.08 -22.77
CA THR A 186 12.54 -7.88 -23.80
C THR A 186 13.78 -8.72 -23.51
N LEU A 187 14.28 -8.73 -22.27
CA LEU A 187 15.40 -9.60 -21.86
C LEU A 187 15.09 -11.08 -22.07
N LYS A 188 13.87 -11.54 -21.73
CA LYS A 188 13.43 -12.92 -22.00
C LYS A 188 13.38 -13.23 -23.50
N SER A 189 12.97 -12.26 -24.32
CA SER A 189 13.00 -12.36 -25.80
C SER A 189 14.44 -12.42 -26.33
N GLU A 190 15.34 -11.57 -25.84
CA GLU A 190 16.76 -11.56 -26.23
C GLU A 190 17.48 -12.85 -25.81
N ILE A 191 17.26 -13.34 -24.58
CA ILE A 191 17.77 -14.64 -24.12
C ILE A 191 17.21 -15.77 -24.98
N GLY A 192 15.91 -15.74 -25.31
CA GLY A 192 15.29 -16.69 -26.22
C GLY A 192 15.88 -16.65 -27.63
N ALA A 193 16.16 -15.46 -28.16
CA ALA A 193 16.79 -15.26 -29.47
C ALA A 193 18.26 -15.73 -29.47
N LEU A 194 19.01 -15.48 -28.39
CA LEU A 194 20.37 -15.98 -28.19
C LEU A 194 20.42 -17.50 -28.07
N ALA A 195 19.50 -18.11 -27.29
CA ALA A 195 19.40 -19.55 -27.12
C ALA A 195 18.98 -20.28 -28.41
N ASN A 196 18.11 -19.66 -29.22
CA ASN A 196 17.68 -20.19 -30.51
C ASN A 196 18.62 -19.82 -31.67
N ARG A 197 19.69 -19.04 -31.43
CA ARG A 197 20.63 -18.67 -32.50
C ARG A 197 21.53 -19.88 -32.82
N PRO A 198 21.46 -20.44 -34.04
CA PRO A 198 22.36 -21.52 -34.42
C PRO A 198 23.81 -21.01 -34.40
N ALA A 199 24.73 -21.81 -33.85
CA ALA A 199 26.15 -21.45 -33.65
C ALA A 199 26.96 -21.23 -34.95
N THR A 200 26.30 -21.12 -36.10
CA THR A 200 26.87 -21.08 -37.44
C THR A 200 26.61 -19.76 -38.18
N GLU A 201 25.82 -18.82 -37.64
CA GLU A 201 25.82 -17.44 -38.13
C GLU A 201 27.13 -16.76 -37.76
N LYS A 202 28.11 -16.90 -38.65
CA LYS A 202 29.36 -16.16 -38.62
C LYS A 202 29.10 -14.68 -38.89
N THR A 203 28.75 -13.93 -37.84
CA THR A 203 29.18 -12.53 -37.79
C THR A 203 30.69 -12.51 -38.00
N PRO A 204 31.23 -11.65 -38.89
CA PRO A 204 32.67 -11.57 -39.12
C PRO A 204 33.33 -10.80 -37.98
N VAL A 205 33.24 -11.35 -36.77
CA VAL A 205 34.20 -11.03 -35.71
C VAL A 205 35.57 -11.35 -36.30
N THR A 206 36.46 -10.37 -36.30
CA THR A 206 37.82 -10.40 -36.84
C THR A 206 38.72 -11.29 -35.96
N SER A 207 38.32 -12.55 -35.85
CA SER A 207 38.96 -13.58 -35.08
C SER A 207 40.18 -14.07 -35.86
N LYS A 208 41.26 -13.27 -35.74
CA LYS A 208 42.63 -13.77 -35.78
C LYS A 208 42.82 -14.73 -34.59
N VAL A 209 42.14 -15.87 -34.60
CA VAL A 209 42.45 -16.99 -33.73
C VAL A 209 43.77 -17.55 -34.24
N GLN A 210 44.87 -16.99 -33.73
CA GLN A 210 46.12 -17.72 -33.76
C GLN A 210 45.91 -18.95 -32.87
N ASN A 211 45.70 -20.11 -33.52
CA ASN A 211 45.74 -21.41 -32.86
C ASN A 211 47.18 -21.71 -32.41
N THR A 212 47.68 -20.98 -31.43
CA THR A 212 48.89 -21.34 -30.69
C THR A 212 48.49 -22.31 -29.59
N ASN A 213 48.49 -23.60 -29.93
CA ASN A 213 48.53 -24.69 -28.95
C ASN A 213 49.92 -24.72 -28.27
N ASP A 214 50.28 -23.62 -27.64
CA ASP A 214 51.48 -23.45 -26.84
C ASP A 214 51.02 -23.06 -25.41
N PRO A 215 50.96 -24.02 -24.46
CA PRO A 215 50.45 -23.79 -23.12
C PRO A 215 51.32 -22.82 -22.29
N THR A 216 52.43 -22.35 -22.86
CA THR A 216 53.35 -21.40 -22.24
C THR A 216 53.06 -19.93 -22.58
N LYS A 217 52.19 -19.65 -23.56
CA LYS A 217 51.92 -18.27 -24.04
C LYS A 217 50.44 -17.95 -24.29
N GLY A 218 49.72 -17.74 -23.19
CA GLY A 218 48.48 -16.94 -23.16
C GLY A 218 47.19 -17.71 -22.87
N GLY A 219 46.68 -17.57 -21.65
CA GLY A 219 45.23 -17.54 -21.37
C GLY A 219 44.38 -18.76 -21.75
N GLY A 220 44.99 -19.93 -21.96
CA GLY A 220 44.27 -21.18 -22.21
C GLY A 220 43.37 -21.55 -21.02
N GLN A 221 42.16 -22.05 -21.30
CA GLN A 221 41.22 -22.46 -20.26
C GLN A 221 41.76 -23.68 -19.50
N ILE A 222 41.86 -23.57 -18.18
CA ILE A 222 42.52 -24.58 -17.34
C ILE A 222 41.64 -25.81 -17.17
N THR A 223 42.23 -26.98 -17.45
CA THR A 223 41.54 -28.27 -17.40
C THR A 223 41.12 -28.60 -15.98
N GLY A 224 40.01 -29.34 -15.82
CA GLY A 224 39.43 -29.65 -14.51
C GLY A 224 40.39 -30.27 -13.49
N LYS A 225 41.44 -30.98 -13.96
CA LYS A 225 42.42 -31.66 -13.11
C LYS A 225 43.52 -30.73 -12.57
N ASP A 226 43.79 -29.63 -13.26
CA ASP A 226 44.87 -28.70 -12.92
C ASP A 226 44.37 -27.52 -12.07
N ARG A 227 43.04 -27.41 -11.87
CA ARG A 227 42.40 -26.27 -11.20
C ARG A 227 42.86 -26.08 -9.78
N ASP A 228 42.81 -27.12 -8.97
CA ASP A 228 43.20 -27.05 -7.56
C ASP A 228 44.70 -26.76 -7.42
N HIS A 229 45.52 -27.33 -8.29
CA HIS A 229 46.97 -27.09 -8.30
C HIS A 229 47.28 -25.63 -8.65
N ILE A 230 46.61 -25.07 -9.67
CA ILE A 230 46.83 -23.70 -10.12
C ILE A 230 46.21 -22.68 -9.14
N GLY A 231 45.04 -22.95 -8.57
CA GLY A 231 44.48 -22.12 -7.49
C GLY A 231 45.44 -21.99 -6.31
N ASN A 232 46.02 -23.11 -5.86
CA ASN A 232 47.05 -23.12 -4.82
C ASN A 232 48.33 -22.37 -5.23
N LEU A 233 48.72 -22.35 -6.52
CA LEU A 233 49.84 -21.53 -7.00
C LEU A 233 49.50 -20.03 -6.99
N ILE A 234 48.27 -19.64 -7.34
CA ILE A 234 47.82 -18.24 -7.27
C ILE A 234 47.83 -17.77 -5.81
N ILE A 235 47.31 -18.58 -4.88
CA ILE A 235 47.32 -18.30 -3.44
C ILE A 235 48.77 -18.08 -2.94
N LYS A 236 49.73 -18.94 -3.31
CA LYS A 236 51.15 -18.72 -3.01
C LYS A 236 51.72 -17.45 -3.64
N GLY A 237 51.22 -17.05 -4.81
CA GLY A 237 51.57 -15.78 -5.44
C GLY A 237 51.03 -14.57 -4.67
N ILE A 238 49.86 -14.70 -4.05
CA ILE A 238 49.27 -13.69 -3.15
C ILE A 238 50.10 -13.60 -1.85
N GLU A 239 50.44 -14.73 -1.23
CA GLU A 239 51.34 -14.79 -0.06
C GLU A 239 52.71 -14.15 -0.34
N ALA A 240 53.24 -14.33 -1.56
CA ALA A 240 54.49 -13.72 -2.01
C ALA A 240 54.34 -12.25 -2.47
N GLY A 241 53.15 -11.67 -2.42
CA GLY A 241 52.86 -10.29 -2.84
C GLY A 241 52.98 -10.03 -4.34
N ARG A 242 52.97 -11.08 -5.18
CA ARG A 242 53.09 -10.99 -6.65
C ARG A 242 51.76 -11.18 -7.41
N CYS A 243 50.75 -11.72 -6.74
CA CYS A 243 49.36 -11.78 -7.22
C CYS A 243 48.43 -11.03 -6.24
N GLN A 244 47.23 -10.68 -6.68
CA GLN A 244 46.21 -10.04 -5.86
C GLN A 244 44.99 -10.96 -5.63
N LEU A 245 44.10 -10.59 -4.69
CA LEU A 245 42.89 -11.38 -4.39
C LEU A 245 41.92 -11.41 -5.59
N GLU A 246 41.94 -10.37 -6.41
CA GLU A 246 41.19 -10.30 -7.67
C GLU A 246 41.68 -11.37 -8.69
N ASP A 247 42.95 -11.79 -8.61
CA ASP A 247 43.50 -12.79 -9.52
C ASP A 247 42.96 -14.21 -9.23
N ILE A 248 42.70 -14.55 -7.95
CA ILE A 248 42.05 -15.82 -7.60
C ILE A 248 40.55 -15.79 -7.89
N ALA A 249 39.85 -14.69 -7.59
CA ALA A 249 38.44 -14.53 -7.92
C ALA A 249 38.18 -14.56 -9.44
N PHE A 250 39.07 -13.96 -10.24
CA PHE A 250 39.05 -14.07 -11.70
C PHE A 250 39.28 -15.51 -12.17
N PHE A 251 40.21 -16.23 -11.54
CA PHE A 251 40.49 -17.62 -11.88
C PHE A 251 39.32 -18.56 -11.59
N GLU A 252 38.68 -18.45 -10.42
CA GLU A 252 37.53 -19.30 -10.04
C GLU A 252 36.31 -19.05 -10.93
N SER A 253 36.06 -17.79 -11.30
CA SER A 253 34.90 -17.41 -12.13
C SER A 253 35.10 -17.71 -13.63
N THR A 254 36.31 -17.57 -14.16
CA THR A 254 36.57 -17.70 -15.61
C THR A 254 37.34 -18.96 -16.02
N TRP A 255 38.00 -19.64 -15.07
CA TRP A 255 38.97 -20.72 -15.29
C TRP A 255 40.14 -20.33 -16.22
N LYS A 256 40.52 -19.05 -16.18
CA LYS A 256 41.66 -18.46 -16.90
C LYS A 256 42.58 -17.73 -15.93
N LEU A 257 43.87 -17.68 -16.26
CA LEU A 257 44.83 -16.86 -15.53
C LEU A 257 44.72 -15.39 -15.93
N SER A 258 44.85 -14.49 -14.97
CA SER A 258 45.20 -13.10 -15.25
C SER A 258 46.67 -13.00 -15.66
N ASP A 259 47.07 -11.91 -16.33
CA ASP A 259 48.45 -11.73 -16.79
C ASP A 259 49.47 -11.77 -15.64
N ARG A 260 49.10 -11.27 -14.46
CA ARG A 260 49.93 -11.32 -13.23
C ARG A 260 50.09 -12.76 -12.72
N ALA A 261 48.99 -13.49 -12.60
CA ALA A 261 49.01 -14.88 -12.18
C ALA A 261 49.80 -15.76 -13.17
N GLN A 262 49.66 -15.51 -14.47
CA GLN A 262 50.41 -16.22 -15.51
C GLN A 262 51.92 -15.91 -15.45
N ALA A 263 52.30 -14.65 -15.23
CA ALA A 263 53.70 -14.26 -15.04
C ALA A 263 54.32 -14.95 -13.81
N PHE A 264 53.64 -14.91 -12.66
CA PHE A 264 54.10 -15.58 -11.44
C PHE A 264 54.24 -17.10 -11.62
N ILE A 265 53.24 -17.76 -12.21
CA ILE A 265 53.26 -19.23 -12.42
C ILE A 265 54.38 -19.63 -13.38
N ASN A 266 54.67 -18.83 -14.41
CA ASN A 266 55.78 -19.10 -15.33
C ASN A 266 57.14 -18.96 -14.62
N GLU A 267 57.35 -17.88 -13.87
CA GLU A 267 58.56 -17.68 -13.06
C GLU A 267 58.75 -18.80 -12.01
N TYR A 268 57.68 -19.18 -11.31
CA TYR A 268 57.70 -20.26 -10.31
C TYR A 268 58.03 -21.62 -10.94
N LYS A 269 57.58 -21.88 -12.18
CA LYS A 269 57.94 -23.10 -12.95
C LYS A 269 59.37 -23.09 -13.47
N GLU A 270 59.96 -21.92 -13.73
CA GLU A 270 61.38 -21.81 -14.11
C GLU A 270 62.30 -22.02 -12.90
N VAL A 271 61.89 -21.60 -11.70
CA VAL A 271 62.64 -21.81 -10.45
C VAL A 271 62.57 -23.27 -9.93
N GLN A 272 61.61 -24.08 -10.39
CA GLN A 272 61.46 -25.50 -10.01
C GLN A 272 62.02 -26.50 -11.03
N LYS A 273 62.73 -26.05 -12.07
CA LYS A 273 63.43 -26.90 -13.05
C LYS A 273 64.90 -27.08 -12.72
#